data_AF-A0A7V4KU83-F1
#
_entry.id   AF-A0A7V4KU83-F1
#
_cell.length_a   1.000
_cell.length_b   1.000
_cell.length_c   1.000
_cell.angle_alpha   90.00
_cell.angle_beta   90.00
_cell.angle_gamma   90.00
#
_symmetry.space_group_name_H-M   'P 1'
#
loop_
_entity.id
_entity.type
_entity.pdbx_description
1 polymer ?
#
loop_
_entity_poly.entity_id
_entity_poly.type
_entity_poly.pdbx_seq_one_letter_code
_entity_poly.pdbx_strand_id
1 'polypeptide(L)'
;YWIKETIKEAEREGFFVIYADTDSLFLKKSEKIERETEEFLKKINQKFPGMLELELQGFYERGIFIPKGTFGTAKKRYALVDKNGNLLIRGLETVRRDWCNLAKEVQRKVLEFVLKEKNIEGAKEYVKKVINDLRKRKVLLKDLIIYEELTKPIETYKLISPHVMAAKKLKERGIEVGEGQVIMFVIQEGPGSISEKAEPFEFAKLEKIDLDYYIRHQILPAAMRILQVLRVSENELIK
;
A
#
# COMPACT_ATOMS: atom_id res chain seq x y z
N TYR A 1 15.39 15.41 18.12
CA TYR A 1 16.11 15.25 19.40
C TYR A 1 15.39 14.23 20.27
N TRP A 2 14.14 14.50 20.68
CA TRP A 2 13.36 13.64 21.57
C TRP A 2 13.25 12.17 21.16
N ILE A 3 12.94 11.85 19.89
CA ILE A 3 12.88 10.44 19.47
C ILE A 3 14.21 9.68 19.68
N LYS A 4 15.36 10.35 19.49
CA LYS A 4 16.68 9.73 19.72
C LYS A 4 16.90 9.47 21.21
N GLU A 5 16.39 10.34 22.07
CA GLU A 5 16.50 10.17 23.52
C GLU A 5 15.55 9.07 24.01
N THR A 6 14.32 9.03 23.50
CA THR A 6 13.35 7.96 23.76
C THR A 6 13.90 6.59 23.37
N ILE A 7 14.56 6.49 22.21
CA ILE A 7 15.22 5.24 21.75
C ILE A 7 16.27 4.79 22.76
N LYS A 8 17.18 5.68 23.18
CA LYS A 8 18.24 5.33 24.15
C LYS A 8 17.65 4.88 25.49
N GLU A 9 16.61 5.55 25.96
CA GLU A 9 15.98 5.19 27.23
C GLU A 9 15.26 3.84 27.13
N ALA A 10 14.55 3.60 26.02
CA ALA A 10 13.91 2.31 25.77
C ALA A 10 14.95 1.17 25.76
N GLU A 11 16.08 1.36 25.10
CA GLU A 11 17.18 0.38 25.07
C GLU A 11 17.78 0.13 26.47
N ARG A 12 17.96 1.18 27.29
CA ARG A 12 18.42 1.04 28.69
C ARG A 12 17.45 0.25 29.57
N GLU A 13 16.14 0.39 29.32
CA GLU A 13 15.11 -0.39 30.01
C GLU A 13 14.89 -1.79 29.42
N GLY A 14 15.75 -2.20 28.47
CA GLY A 14 15.76 -3.54 27.88
C GLY A 14 14.74 -3.75 26.76
N PHE A 15 14.18 -2.67 26.20
CA PHE A 15 13.38 -2.78 24.98
C PHE A 15 14.28 -2.87 23.76
N PHE A 16 13.91 -3.73 22.81
CA PHE A 16 14.48 -3.77 21.48
C PHE A 16 13.70 -2.85 20.54
N VAL A 17 14.37 -1.87 19.94
CA VAL A 17 13.74 -0.98 18.95
C VAL A 17 13.72 -1.66 17.58
N ILE A 18 12.54 -2.06 17.12
CA ILE A 18 12.35 -2.68 15.80
C ILE A 18 12.40 -1.63 14.69
N TYR A 19 11.72 -0.50 14.93
CA TYR A 19 11.59 0.58 13.97
C TYR A 19 11.36 1.88 14.73
N ALA A 20 11.86 2.98 14.19
CA ALA A 20 11.52 4.31 14.65
C ALA A 20 11.55 5.28 13.48
N ASP A 21 10.76 6.34 13.58
CA ASP A 21 10.73 7.42 12.61
C ASP A 21 10.74 8.80 13.30
N THR A 22 10.12 9.83 12.72
CA THR A 22 10.17 11.19 13.30
C THR A 22 9.45 11.29 14.64
N ASP A 23 8.34 10.57 14.80
CA ASP A 23 7.36 10.75 15.88
C ASP A 23 6.85 9.41 16.46
N SER A 24 7.26 8.28 15.89
CA SER A 24 6.80 6.95 16.32
C SER A 24 7.98 6.01 16.59
N LEU A 25 7.81 5.10 17.55
CA LEU A 25 8.73 4.01 17.84
C LEU A 25 7.97 2.68 18.02
N PHE A 26 8.59 1.59 17.57
CA PHE A 26 8.07 0.24 17.66
C PHE A 26 9.03 -0.58 18.50
N LEU A 27 8.56 -0.96 19.69
CA LEU A 27 9.36 -1.65 20.68
C LEU A 27 8.96 -3.12 20.76
N LYS A 28 9.94 -3.95 21.10
CA LYS A 28 9.74 -5.35 21.44
C LYS A 28 10.44 -5.65 22.75
N LYS A 29 9.75 -6.38 23.62
CA LYS A 29 10.28 -6.91 24.89
C LYS A 29 9.64 -8.25 25.19
N SER A 30 10.05 -8.89 26.28
CA SER A 30 9.58 -10.21 26.71
C SER A 30 8.13 -10.19 27.24
N GLU A 31 7.68 -11.31 27.83
CA GLU A 31 6.27 -11.66 28.11
C GLU A 31 5.44 -10.64 28.93
N LYS A 32 6.05 -9.63 29.55
CA LYS A 32 5.35 -8.60 30.37
C LYS A 32 5.29 -7.22 29.70
N ILE A 33 5.28 -7.19 28.36
CA ILE A 33 5.40 -5.94 27.60
C ILE A 33 4.33 -4.90 27.93
N GLU A 34 3.10 -5.30 28.28
CA GLU A 34 2.02 -4.34 28.57
C GLU A 34 2.35 -3.48 29.79
N ARG A 35 2.62 -4.12 30.93
CA ARG A 35 3.00 -3.44 32.18
C ARG A 35 4.31 -2.66 32.04
N GLU A 36 5.32 -3.25 31.42
CA GLU A 36 6.61 -2.59 31.22
C GLU A 36 6.47 -1.34 30.34
N THR A 37 5.57 -1.38 29.36
CA THR A 37 5.28 -0.22 28.49
C THR A 37 4.62 0.90 29.28
N GLU A 38 3.65 0.59 30.14
CA GLU A 38 3.02 1.59 31.02
C GLU A 38 4.03 2.25 31.96
N GLU A 39 4.92 1.46 32.57
CA GLU A 39 5.99 1.96 33.44
C GLU A 39 6.97 2.85 32.67
N PHE A 40 7.37 2.44 31.46
CA PHE A 40 8.22 3.22 30.56
C PHE A 40 7.58 4.56 30.17
N LEU A 41 6.30 4.55 29.75
CA LEU A 41 5.57 5.74 29.35
C LEU A 41 5.46 6.75 30.50
N LYS A 42 5.15 6.29 31.71
CA LYS A 42 5.11 7.15 32.91
C LYS A 42 6.45 7.84 33.15
N LYS A 43 7.57 7.12 33.06
CA LYS A 43 8.91 7.67 33.29
C LYS A 43 9.36 8.62 32.19
N ILE A 44 9.16 8.26 30.93
CA ILE A 44 9.65 9.06 29.80
C ILE A 44 8.85 10.36 29.63
N ASN A 45 7.53 10.32 29.85
CA ASN A 45 6.67 11.51 29.77
C ASN A 45 6.98 12.53 30.87
N GLN A 46 7.47 12.11 32.04
CA GLN A 46 7.97 13.02 33.08
C GLN A 46 9.23 13.80 32.65
N LYS A 47 9.98 13.31 31.66
CA LYS A 47 11.19 13.97 31.15
C LYS A 47 10.90 14.97 30.02
N PHE A 48 9.71 14.93 29.44
CA PHE A 48 9.36 15.77 28.31
C PHE A 48 8.91 17.17 28.76
N PRO A 49 9.30 18.24 28.03
CA PRO A 49 8.87 19.59 28.36
C PRO A 49 7.48 19.90 27.79
N GLY A 50 6.71 20.69 28.55
CA GLY A 50 5.46 21.27 28.08
C GLY A 50 4.38 20.21 27.78
N MET A 51 3.80 20.29 26.58
CA MET A 51 2.71 19.41 26.13
C MET A 51 3.20 18.19 25.34
N LEU A 52 4.51 17.92 25.32
CA LEU A 52 5.04 16.79 24.57
C LEU A 52 4.80 15.49 25.35
N GLU A 53 4.04 14.58 24.76
CA GLU A 53 3.66 13.31 25.37
C GLU A 53 3.87 12.17 24.37
N LEU A 54 4.39 11.04 24.85
CA LEU A 54 4.40 9.78 24.14
C LEU A 54 3.20 8.95 24.56
N GLU A 55 2.40 8.52 23.59
CA GLU A 55 1.19 7.74 23.81
C GLU A 55 1.33 6.30 23.30
N LEU A 56 0.69 5.37 24.00
CA LEU A 56 0.55 3.99 23.53
C LEU A 56 -0.50 3.92 22.41
N GLN A 57 -0.06 3.58 21.20
CA GLN A 57 -0.96 3.38 20.06
C GLN A 57 -1.55 1.96 19.99
N GLY A 58 -0.91 0.97 20.60
CA GLY A 58 -1.42 -0.40 20.66
C GLY A 58 -0.34 -1.47 20.66
N PHE A 59 -0.76 -2.71 20.87
CA PHE A 59 0.10 -3.91 20.85
C PHE A 59 -0.16 -4.73 19.59
N TYR A 60 0.91 -5.22 18.99
CA TYR A 60 0.88 -5.97 17.74
C TYR A 60 1.69 -7.25 17.87
N GLU A 61 1.15 -8.37 17.38
CA GLU A 61 1.83 -9.67 17.44
C GLU A 61 2.95 -9.76 16.41
N ARG A 62 2.70 -9.24 15.21
CA ARG A 62 3.62 -9.31 14.07
C ARG A 62 3.54 -8.04 13.26
N GLY A 63 4.64 -7.73 12.59
CA GLY A 63 4.74 -6.57 11.72
C GLY A 63 5.77 -6.80 10.63
N ILE A 64 5.57 -6.15 9.50
CA ILE A 64 6.54 -6.08 8.41
C ILE A 64 6.79 -4.62 8.07
N PHE A 65 8.07 -4.25 8.00
CA PHE A 65 8.53 -2.90 7.71
C PHE A 65 9.26 -2.93 6.37
N ILE A 66 8.86 -2.06 5.44
CA ILE A 66 9.47 -1.99 4.12
C ILE A 66 10.63 -0.99 4.18
N PRO A 67 11.88 -1.42 3.90
CA PRO A 67 13.03 -0.54 3.97
C PRO A 67 12.93 0.67 3.02
N LYS A 68 13.47 1.81 3.45
CA LYS A 68 13.64 2.97 2.57
C LYS A 68 14.57 2.59 1.41
N GLY A 69 14.25 3.05 0.20
CA GLY A 69 15.04 2.75 -1.01
C GLY A 69 14.61 1.51 -1.79
N THR A 70 13.94 0.53 -1.18
CA THR A 70 13.32 -0.57 -1.94
C THR A 70 12.22 0.00 -2.86
N PHE A 71 12.30 -0.20 -4.17
CA PHE A 71 11.40 0.41 -5.17
C PHE A 71 11.25 1.94 -5.06
N GLY A 72 12.32 2.67 -4.69
CA GLY A 72 12.26 4.13 -4.55
C GLY A 72 11.39 4.62 -3.38
N THR A 73 11.18 3.77 -2.37
CA THR A 73 10.36 4.10 -1.20
C THR A 73 11.00 5.24 -0.38
N ALA A 74 10.45 6.46 -0.53
CA ALA A 74 10.82 7.64 0.25
C ALA A 74 9.97 7.83 1.54
N LYS A 75 8.85 7.11 1.66
CA LYS A 75 7.84 7.28 2.73
C LYS A 75 7.80 6.08 3.69
N LYS A 76 7.29 6.30 4.90
CA LYS A 76 7.05 5.28 5.93
C LYS A 76 6.08 4.21 5.39
N ARG A 77 6.53 2.95 5.29
CA ARG A 77 5.72 1.82 4.79
C ARG A 77 5.83 0.62 5.71
N TYR A 78 4.73 0.22 6.30
CA TYR A 78 4.67 -0.96 7.17
C TYR A 78 3.24 -1.48 7.30
N ALA A 79 3.13 -2.73 7.75
CA ALA A 79 1.87 -3.32 8.16
C ALA A 79 2.06 -4.11 9.45
N LEU A 80 1.07 -4.04 10.35
CA LEU A 80 1.07 -4.70 11.65
C LEU A 80 -0.24 -5.47 11.82
N VAL A 81 -0.20 -6.54 12.61
CA VAL A 81 -1.39 -7.31 13.00
C VAL A 81 -1.51 -7.37 14.52
N ASP A 82 -2.68 -7.04 15.05
CA ASP A 82 -2.98 -7.16 16.48
C ASP A 82 -3.40 -8.60 16.86
N LYS A 83 -3.61 -8.84 18.15
CA LYS A 83 -4.05 -10.14 18.69
C LYS A 83 -5.43 -10.60 18.19
N ASN A 84 -6.24 -9.67 17.68
CA ASN A 84 -7.57 -9.96 17.13
C ASN A 84 -7.52 -10.20 15.61
N GLY A 85 -6.34 -10.13 14.98
CA GLY A 85 -6.18 -10.25 13.55
C GLY A 85 -6.52 -8.97 12.77
N ASN A 86 -6.63 -7.82 13.41
CA ASN A 86 -6.84 -6.55 12.72
C ASN A 86 -5.52 -6.07 12.10
N LEU A 87 -5.58 -5.70 10.82
CA LEU A 87 -4.43 -5.17 10.09
C LEU A 87 -4.38 -3.65 10.15
N LEU A 88 -3.29 -3.11 10.69
CA LEU A 88 -2.92 -1.70 10.53
C LEU A 88 -1.94 -1.59 9.35
N ILE A 89 -2.33 -0.85 8.32
CA ILE A 89 -1.55 -0.66 7.09
C ILE A 89 -1.19 0.82 6.95
N ARG A 90 0.08 1.12 6.67
CA ARG A 90 0.59 2.48 6.48
C ARG A 90 1.47 2.59 5.25
N GLY A 91 1.15 3.53 4.37
CA GLY A 91 1.97 3.91 3.21
C GLY A 91 2.04 2.88 2.05
N LEU A 92 1.37 1.74 2.20
CA LEU A 92 1.25 0.69 1.18
C LEU A 92 0.11 0.98 0.19
N GLU A 93 0.16 0.33 -0.96
CA GLU A 93 -0.75 0.49 -2.10
C GLU A 93 -2.23 0.25 -1.76
N THR A 94 -2.51 -0.60 -0.77
CA THR A 94 -3.87 -0.98 -0.30
C THR A 94 -4.74 0.24 0.04
N VAL A 95 -4.14 1.36 0.46
CA VAL A 95 -4.86 2.59 0.85
C VAL A 95 -4.74 3.72 -0.18
N ARG A 96 -4.07 3.48 -1.31
CA ARG A 96 -3.89 4.49 -2.35
C ARG A 96 -4.99 4.41 -3.40
N ARG A 97 -5.44 5.55 -3.93
CA ARG A 97 -6.51 5.58 -4.95
C ARG A 97 -6.02 5.23 -6.35
N ASP A 98 -4.76 5.55 -6.65
CA ASP A 98 -4.08 5.36 -7.94
C ASP A 98 -3.64 3.91 -8.25
N TRP A 99 -4.13 2.93 -7.47
CA TRP A 99 -3.95 1.50 -7.74
C TRP A 99 -5.30 0.88 -8.05
N CYS A 100 -5.30 -0.18 -8.86
CA CYS A 100 -6.54 -0.89 -9.13
C CYS A 100 -7.05 -1.66 -7.90
N ASN A 101 -8.36 -1.90 -7.85
CA ASN A 101 -8.99 -2.61 -6.73
C ASN A 101 -8.38 -4.00 -6.50
N LEU A 102 -8.10 -4.73 -7.57
CA LEU A 102 -7.47 -6.05 -7.51
C LEU A 102 -6.06 -5.99 -6.92
N ALA A 103 -5.26 -4.97 -7.23
CA ALA A 103 -3.92 -4.82 -6.64
C ALA A 103 -4.00 -4.55 -5.12
N LYS A 104 -4.97 -3.76 -4.67
CA LYS A 104 -5.22 -3.50 -3.24
C LYS A 104 -5.64 -4.77 -2.52
N GLU A 105 -6.53 -5.54 -3.12
CA GLU A 105 -6.96 -6.83 -2.60
C GLU A 105 -5.79 -7.81 -2.53
N VAL A 106 -5.00 -7.91 -3.60
CA VAL A 106 -3.82 -8.77 -3.65
C VAL A 106 -2.86 -8.44 -2.54
N GLN A 107 -2.53 -7.15 -2.38
CA GLN A 107 -1.62 -6.74 -1.33
C GLN A 107 -2.16 -7.04 0.07
N ARG A 108 -3.45 -6.77 0.32
CA ARG A 108 -4.10 -7.11 1.58
C ARG A 108 -4.04 -8.60 1.85
N LYS A 109 -4.37 -9.45 0.87
CA LYS A 109 -4.35 -10.91 1.01
C LYS A 109 -2.94 -11.44 1.27
N VAL A 110 -1.93 -10.91 0.58
CA VAL A 110 -0.52 -11.23 0.86
C VAL A 110 -0.15 -10.87 2.30
N LEU A 111 -0.59 -9.71 2.81
CA LEU A 111 -0.40 -9.36 4.23
C LEU A 111 -1.11 -10.31 5.18
N GLU A 112 -2.32 -10.78 4.85
CA GLU A 112 -3.04 -11.77 5.65
C GLU A 112 -2.29 -13.09 5.71
N PHE A 113 -1.86 -13.63 4.58
CA PHE A 113 -1.05 -14.85 4.54
C PHE A 113 0.24 -14.73 5.36
N VAL A 114 0.96 -13.61 5.20
CA VAL A 114 2.25 -13.40 5.87
C VAL A 114 2.08 -13.14 7.37
N LEU A 115 1.20 -12.20 7.74
CA LEU A 115 1.09 -11.71 9.10
C LEU A 115 0.10 -12.51 9.93
N LYS A 116 -1.02 -12.99 9.39
CA LYS A 116 -1.99 -13.79 10.15
C LYS A 116 -1.59 -15.27 10.12
N GLU A 117 -1.40 -15.81 8.93
CA GLU A 117 -1.26 -17.26 8.73
C GLU A 117 0.19 -17.76 8.79
N LYS A 118 1.17 -16.86 8.73
CA LYS A 118 2.60 -17.19 8.63
C LYS A 118 2.92 -18.10 7.43
N ASN A 119 2.17 -17.94 6.34
CA ASN A 119 2.20 -18.82 5.18
C ASN A 119 2.69 -18.09 3.91
N ILE A 120 4.00 -18.03 3.72
CA ILE A 120 4.62 -17.36 2.57
C ILE A 120 4.31 -18.10 1.26
N GLU A 121 4.30 -19.44 1.27
CA GLU A 121 3.98 -20.23 0.08
C GLU A 121 2.52 -20.04 -0.35
N GLY A 122 1.58 -20.01 0.60
CA GLY A 122 0.19 -19.68 0.31
C GLY A 122 0.02 -18.28 -0.30
N ALA A 123 0.81 -17.29 0.16
CA ALA A 123 0.83 -15.98 -0.47
C ALA A 123 1.33 -16.03 -1.92
N LYS A 124 2.38 -16.81 -2.21
CA LYS A 124 2.92 -17.00 -3.57
C LYS A 124 1.91 -17.69 -4.48
N GLU A 125 1.29 -18.77 -4.01
CA GLU A 125 0.25 -19.51 -4.74
C GLU A 125 -0.96 -18.63 -5.05
N TYR A 126 -1.39 -17.83 -4.08
CA TYR A 126 -2.47 -16.87 -4.29
C TYR A 126 -2.14 -15.84 -5.38
N VAL A 127 -0.94 -15.25 -5.35
CA VAL A 127 -0.53 -14.27 -6.38
C VAL A 127 -0.46 -14.93 -7.77
N LYS A 128 0.13 -16.13 -7.87
CA LYS A 128 0.15 -16.90 -9.13
C LYS A 128 -1.25 -17.17 -9.66
N LYS A 129 -2.17 -17.56 -8.78
CA LYS A 129 -3.56 -17.81 -9.12
C LYS A 129 -4.20 -16.54 -9.69
N VAL A 130 -4.05 -15.40 -9.02
CA VAL A 130 -4.59 -14.11 -9.50
C VAL A 130 -4.02 -13.73 -10.86
N ILE A 131 -2.71 -13.89 -11.08
CA ILE A 131 -2.07 -13.63 -12.39
C ILE A 131 -2.65 -14.56 -13.47
N ASN A 132 -2.84 -15.83 -13.17
CA ASN A 132 -3.43 -16.80 -14.09
C ASN A 132 -4.90 -16.50 -14.39
N ASP A 133 -5.68 -16.11 -13.39
CA ASP A 133 -7.09 -15.70 -13.56
C ASP A 133 -7.18 -14.44 -14.41
N LEU A 134 -6.29 -13.45 -14.19
CA LEU A 134 -6.20 -12.25 -15.01
C LEU A 134 -5.81 -12.57 -16.47
N ARG A 135 -4.80 -13.43 -16.70
CA ARG A 135 -4.42 -13.91 -18.04
C ARG A 135 -5.59 -14.59 -18.77
N LYS A 136 -6.47 -15.27 -18.03
CA LYS A 136 -7.68 -15.93 -18.55
C LYS A 136 -8.90 -15.02 -18.57
N ARG A 137 -8.77 -13.73 -18.22
CA ARG A 137 -9.85 -12.75 -18.05
C ARG A 137 -10.97 -13.25 -17.12
N LYS A 138 -10.63 -14.06 -16.13
CA LYS A 138 -11.51 -14.53 -15.04
C LYS A 138 -11.55 -13.54 -13.88
N VAL A 139 -11.63 -12.25 -14.20
CA VAL A 139 -11.71 -11.14 -13.24
C VAL A 139 -12.84 -10.22 -13.66
N LEU A 140 -13.39 -9.44 -12.74
CA LEU A 140 -14.41 -8.46 -13.09
C LEU A 140 -13.73 -7.17 -13.53
N LEU A 141 -14.29 -6.49 -14.54
CA LEU A 141 -13.76 -5.21 -15.02
C LEU A 141 -13.67 -4.16 -13.88
N LYS A 142 -14.61 -4.20 -12.94
CA LYS A 142 -14.62 -3.30 -11.77
C LYS A 142 -13.41 -3.49 -10.84
N ASP A 143 -12.78 -4.66 -10.86
CA ASP A 143 -11.61 -4.95 -10.04
C ASP A 143 -10.36 -4.27 -10.64
N LEU A 144 -10.44 -3.83 -11.89
CA LEU A 144 -9.34 -3.19 -12.63
C LEU A 144 -9.42 -1.67 -12.66
N ILE A 145 -10.45 -1.06 -12.04
CA ILE A 145 -10.63 0.39 -12.00
C ILE A 145 -9.52 1.06 -11.20
N ILE A 146 -8.93 2.10 -11.77
CA ILE A 146 -8.05 3.05 -11.11
C ILE A 146 -8.83 4.35 -10.87
N TYR A 147 -8.62 4.98 -9.72
CA TYR A 147 -9.31 6.19 -9.29
C TYR A 147 -8.31 7.31 -9.09
N GLU A 148 -8.50 8.43 -9.79
CA GLU A 148 -7.69 9.63 -9.59
C GLU A 148 -8.57 10.88 -9.68
N GLU A 149 -8.30 11.84 -8.81
CA GLU A 149 -9.04 13.09 -8.73
C GLU A 149 -8.44 14.14 -9.66
N LEU A 150 -9.29 14.87 -10.38
CA LEU A 150 -8.87 16.07 -11.09
C LEU A 150 -8.62 17.19 -10.08
N THR A 151 -7.37 17.62 -9.92
CA THR A 151 -6.99 18.65 -8.94
C THR A 151 -7.02 20.07 -9.52
N LYS A 152 -7.46 20.22 -10.76
CA LYS A 152 -7.58 21.48 -11.51
C LYS A 152 -8.43 21.26 -12.77
N PRO A 153 -8.84 22.32 -13.49
CA PRO A 153 -9.57 22.16 -14.74
C PRO A 153 -8.73 21.43 -15.80
N ILE A 154 -9.36 20.58 -16.59
CA ILE A 154 -8.71 19.66 -17.56
C ILE A 154 -7.77 20.41 -18.52
N GLU A 155 -8.17 21.59 -18.95
CA GLU A 155 -7.46 22.44 -19.92
C GLU A 155 -6.17 23.03 -19.36
N THR A 156 -6.02 23.06 -18.03
CA THR A 156 -4.85 23.64 -17.33
C THR A 156 -3.75 22.61 -17.06
N TYR A 157 -3.99 21.33 -17.37
CA TYR A 157 -2.98 20.28 -17.24
C TYR A 157 -1.93 20.39 -18.35
N LYS A 158 -0.67 20.64 -17.97
CA LYS A 158 0.47 20.63 -18.90
C LYS A 158 0.87 19.22 -19.33
N LEU A 159 0.79 18.26 -18.41
CA LEU A 159 1.07 16.85 -18.66
C LEU A 159 -0.26 16.09 -18.68
N ILE A 160 -0.51 15.35 -19.76
CA ILE A 160 -1.71 14.51 -19.89
C ILE A 160 -1.41 13.14 -19.29
N SER A 161 -1.74 12.98 -18.01
CA SER A 161 -1.73 11.68 -17.31
C SER A 161 -2.96 10.83 -17.69
N PRO A 162 -2.98 9.54 -17.33
CA PRO A 162 -4.09 8.64 -17.64
C PRO A 162 -5.47 9.16 -17.21
N HIS A 163 -5.59 9.69 -15.99
CA HIS A 163 -6.85 10.24 -15.51
C HIS A 163 -7.32 11.49 -16.27
N VAL A 164 -6.38 12.34 -16.71
CA VAL A 164 -6.68 13.52 -17.54
C VAL A 164 -7.11 13.10 -18.94
N MET A 165 -6.47 12.09 -19.53
CA MET A 165 -6.88 11.54 -20.82
C MET A 165 -8.29 10.94 -20.75
N ALA A 166 -8.56 10.13 -19.71
CA ALA A 166 -9.90 9.58 -19.49
C ALA A 166 -10.95 10.70 -19.31
N ALA A 167 -10.63 11.76 -18.55
CA ALA A 167 -11.51 12.92 -18.40
C ALA A 167 -11.77 13.65 -19.73
N LYS A 168 -10.76 13.79 -20.59
CA LYS A 168 -10.95 14.34 -21.95
C LYS A 168 -11.89 13.48 -22.79
N LYS A 169 -11.70 12.15 -22.79
CA LYS A 169 -12.59 11.20 -23.48
C LYS A 169 -14.03 11.25 -22.96
N LEU A 170 -14.23 11.52 -21.66
CA LEU A 170 -15.56 11.75 -21.08
C LEU A 170 -16.21 13.01 -21.68
N LYS A 171 -15.48 14.15 -21.70
CA LYS A 171 -15.96 15.39 -22.32
C LYS A 171 -16.28 15.22 -23.81
N GLU A 172 -15.42 14.54 -24.56
CA GLU A 172 -15.65 14.25 -25.99
C GLU A 172 -16.93 13.44 -26.23
N ARG A 173 -17.35 12.65 -25.24
CA ARG A 173 -18.60 11.86 -25.26
C ARG A 173 -19.78 12.59 -24.61
N GLY A 174 -19.64 13.89 -24.35
CA GLY A 174 -20.70 14.73 -23.80
C GLY A 174 -20.94 14.56 -22.30
N ILE A 175 -20.03 13.90 -21.57
CA ILE A 175 -20.10 13.79 -20.11
C ILE A 175 -19.27 14.92 -19.50
N GLU A 176 -19.94 15.79 -18.74
CA GLU A 176 -19.26 16.86 -18.02
C GLU A 176 -18.43 16.32 -16.86
N VAL A 177 -17.20 16.80 -16.77
CA VAL A 177 -16.24 16.48 -15.71
C VAL A 177 -15.44 17.73 -15.36
N GLY A 178 -15.17 17.92 -14.06
CA GLY A 178 -14.54 19.13 -13.54
C GLY A 178 -13.53 18.88 -12.42
N GLU A 179 -12.91 19.96 -11.94
CA GLU A 179 -12.04 19.94 -10.77
C GLU A 179 -12.76 19.38 -9.53
N GLY A 180 -12.04 18.61 -8.72
CA GLY A 180 -12.55 17.89 -7.56
C GLY A 180 -13.24 16.56 -7.88
N GLN A 181 -13.51 16.27 -9.17
CA GLN A 181 -14.16 15.03 -9.56
C GLN A 181 -13.17 13.86 -9.62
N VAL A 182 -13.58 12.71 -9.08
CA VAL A 182 -12.85 11.45 -9.19
C VAL A 182 -13.17 10.79 -10.52
N ILE A 183 -12.13 10.54 -11.32
CA ILE A 183 -12.21 9.86 -12.60
C ILE A 183 -11.94 8.38 -12.41
N MET A 184 -12.84 7.57 -12.96
CA MET A 184 -12.75 6.11 -12.96
C MET A 184 -12.31 5.65 -14.34
N PHE A 185 -11.17 4.98 -14.43
CA PHE A 185 -10.63 4.55 -15.71
C PHE A 185 -9.89 3.21 -15.60
N VAL A 186 -9.65 2.59 -16.74
CA VAL A 186 -8.84 1.38 -16.89
C VAL A 186 -7.81 1.59 -17.99
N ILE A 187 -6.78 0.74 -18.04
CA ILE A 187 -5.81 0.75 -19.14
C ILE A 187 -6.15 -0.35 -20.14
N GLN A 188 -6.39 0.04 -21.40
CA GLN A 188 -6.67 -0.87 -22.50
C GLN A 188 -5.45 -1.13 -23.37
N GLU A 189 -5.47 -2.24 -24.11
CA GLU A 189 -4.51 -2.52 -25.16
C GLU A 189 -4.63 -1.46 -26.27
N GLY A 190 -3.50 -1.11 -26.87
CA GLY A 190 -3.46 -0.15 -27.97
C GLY A 190 -2.06 0.40 -28.20
N PRO A 191 -1.86 1.13 -29.31
CA PRO A 191 -0.64 1.88 -29.54
C PRO A 191 -0.57 3.09 -28.60
N GLY A 192 0.63 3.64 -28.45
CA GLY A 192 0.87 4.87 -27.71
C GLY A 192 1.20 4.67 -26.22
N SER A 193 1.20 5.79 -25.51
CA SER A 193 1.51 5.89 -24.09
C SER A 193 0.44 5.27 -23.20
N ILE A 194 0.77 5.00 -21.94
CA ILE A 194 -0.21 4.54 -20.93
C ILE A 194 -1.37 5.54 -20.80
N SER A 195 -1.10 6.84 -20.94
CA SER A 195 -2.15 7.86 -20.91
C SER A 195 -3.14 7.70 -22.05
N GLU A 196 -2.68 7.53 -23.29
CA GLU A 196 -3.56 7.35 -24.47
C GLU A 196 -4.41 6.07 -24.38
N LYS A 197 -3.84 5.04 -23.76
CA LYS A 197 -4.49 3.76 -23.45
C LYS A 197 -5.52 3.84 -22.31
N ALA A 198 -5.60 4.94 -21.58
CA ALA A 198 -6.56 5.11 -20.49
C ALA A 198 -7.98 5.29 -21.05
N GLU A 199 -8.90 4.45 -20.62
CA GLU A 199 -10.30 4.45 -21.07
C GLU A 199 -11.24 4.66 -19.87
N PRO A 200 -12.19 5.61 -19.93
CA PRO A 200 -13.17 5.78 -18.87
C PRO A 200 -13.94 4.48 -18.62
N PHE A 201 -14.17 4.16 -17.35
CA PHE A 201 -14.74 2.87 -16.96
C PHE A 201 -16.11 2.62 -17.60
N GLU A 202 -16.95 3.65 -17.79
CA GLU A 202 -18.29 3.48 -18.38
C GLU A 202 -18.27 2.95 -19.82
N PHE A 203 -17.15 3.15 -20.55
CA PHE A 203 -17.00 2.74 -21.95
C PHE A 203 -16.00 1.60 -22.13
N ALA A 204 -15.40 1.14 -21.03
CA ALA A 204 -14.39 0.10 -21.06
C ALA A 204 -15.00 -1.29 -21.28
N LYS A 205 -14.20 -2.16 -21.90
CA LYS A 205 -14.54 -3.57 -22.16
C LYS A 205 -13.42 -4.46 -21.64
N LEU A 206 -13.78 -5.57 -20.99
CA LEU A 206 -12.82 -6.49 -20.39
C LEU A 206 -11.91 -7.12 -21.45
N GLU A 207 -12.43 -7.36 -22.65
CA GLU A 207 -11.71 -7.96 -23.77
C GLU A 207 -10.59 -7.06 -24.32
N LYS A 208 -10.64 -5.76 -24.00
CA LYS A 208 -9.66 -4.76 -24.43
C LYS A 208 -8.64 -4.41 -23.36
N ILE A 209 -8.69 -5.02 -22.16
CA ILE A 209 -7.78 -4.66 -21.06
C ILE A 209 -6.34 -5.06 -21.38
N ASP A 210 -5.40 -4.15 -21.10
CA ASP A 210 -3.96 -4.40 -21.17
C ASP A 210 -3.51 -5.29 -20.00
N LEU A 211 -3.61 -6.60 -20.18
CA LEU A 211 -3.30 -7.57 -19.13
C LEU A 211 -1.85 -7.47 -18.66
N ASP A 212 -0.90 -7.18 -19.56
CA ASP A 212 0.52 -7.05 -19.22
C ASP A 212 0.74 -5.83 -18.33
N TYR A 213 0.08 -4.70 -18.63
CA TYR A 213 0.10 -3.52 -17.75
C TYR A 213 -0.37 -3.85 -16.34
N TYR A 214 -1.52 -4.51 -16.19
CA TYR A 214 -2.03 -4.84 -14.87
C TYR A 214 -1.13 -5.85 -14.14
N ILE A 215 -0.60 -6.87 -14.82
CA ILE A 215 0.30 -7.83 -14.19
C ILE A 215 1.58 -7.13 -13.70
N ARG A 216 2.27 -6.38 -14.58
CA ARG A 216 3.60 -5.81 -14.31
C ARG A 216 3.60 -4.52 -13.50
N HIS A 217 2.56 -3.70 -13.64
CA HIS A 217 2.52 -2.38 -13.01
C HIS A 217 1.52 -2.29 -11.85
N GLN A 218 0.61 -3.25 -11.70
CA GLN A 218 -0.39 -3.24 -10.62
C GLN A 218 -0.24 -4.47 -9.70
N ILE A 219 -0.36 -5.69 -10.20
CA ILE A 219 -0.41 -6.90 -9.36
C ILE A 219 0.95 -7.26 -8.77
N LEU A 220 1.96 -7.44 -9.63
CA LEU A 220 3.30 -7.83 -9.19
C LEU A 220 3.93 -6.82 -8.25
N PRO A 221 3.96 -5.51 -8.54
CA PRO A 221 4.60 -4.55 -7.64
C PRO A 221 3.92 -4.49 -6.27
N ALA A 222 2.60 -4.64 -6.21
CA ALA A 222 1.83 -4.62 -4.97
C ALA A 222 2.17 -5.82 -4.07
N ALA A 223 2.30 -7.01 -4.67
CA ALA A 223 2.72 -8.23 -3.97
C ALA A 223 4.23 -8.21 -3.58
N MET A 224 5.09 -7.87 -4.54
CA MET A 224 6.55 -7.89 -4.37
C MET A 224 7.04 -6.88 -3.34
N ARG A 225 6.29 -5.79 -3.10
CA ARG A 225 6.58 -4.85 -2.01
C ARG A 225 6.73 -5.54 -0.66
N ILE A 226 5.94 -6.58 -0.41
CA ILE A 226 5.92 -7.35 0.84
C ILE A 226 6.84 -8.56 0.69
N LEU A 227 6.65 -9.35 -0.37
CA LEU A 227 7.30 -10.65 -0.54
C LEU A 227 8.83 -10.55 -0.68
N GLN A 228 9.36 -9.46 -1.25
CA GLN A 228 10.80 -9.25 -1.35
C GLN A 228 11.47 -9.05 0.02
N VAL A 229 10.79 -8.44 0.99
CA VAL A 229 11.30 -8.32 2.37
C VAL A 229 11.50 -9.70 2.99
N LEU A 230 10.72 -10.68 2.53
CA LEU A 230 10.79 -12.09 2.91
C LEU A 230 11.67 -12.92 1.97
N ARG A 231 12.50 -12.27 1.13
CA ARG A 231 13.45 -12.88 0.19
C ARG A 231 12.81 -13.71 -0.93
N VAL A 232 11.53 -13.50 -1.23
CA VAL A 232 10.89 -14.07 -2.42
C VAL A 232 11.29 -13.23 -3.64
N SER A 233 11.64 -13.92 -4.73
CA SER A 233 11.97 -13.32 -6.01
C SER A 233 10.76 -13.25 -6.94
N GLU A 234 10.75 -12.26 -7.84
CA GLU A 234 9.65 -12.08 -8.81
C GLU A 234 9.48 -13.30 -9.74
N ASN A 235 10.59 -13.94 -10.11
CA ASN A 235 10.59 -15.15 -10.94
C ASN A 235 9.83 -16.32 -10.33
N GLU A 236 9.65 -16.33 -9.00
CA GLU A 236 8.83 -17.33 -8.34
C GLU A 236 7.34 -17.11 -8.54
N LEU A 237 6.89 -15.93 -9.01
CA LEU A 237 5.47 -15.58 -9.16
C LEU A 237 4.97 -15.62 -10.61
N ILE A 238 5.88 -15.49 -11.59
CA ILE A 238 5.53 -15.34 -13.02
C ILE A 238 5.62 -16.66 -13.80
N LYS A 239 6.32 -17.66 -13.24
CA LYS A 239 6.41 -19.01 -13.80
C LYS A 239 5.06 -19.72 -13.85
#